data_AF-A0A8S2MW34-F1
#
_entry.id   AF-A0A8S2MW34-F1
#
_cell.length_a   1.000
_cell.length_b   1.000
_cell.length_c   1.000
_cell.angle_alpha   90.00
_cell.angle_beta   90.00
_cell.angle_gamma   90.00
#
_symmetry.space_group_name_H-M   'P 1'
#
loop_
_entity.id
_entity.type
_entity.pdbx_description
1 polymer ?
#
loop_
_entity_poly.entity_id
_entity_poly.type
_entity_poly.pdbx_seq_one_letter_code
_entity_poly.pdbx_strand_id
1 'polypeptide(L)'
;MTPRLILLTVMLVYRHVGFKNESTIVLAYLVHETKRLTSHIQFVRWLKDTCPLFEEKTVLVTDNEQAFETSFREVFPALQQLRCWNHLSKNIRRRKLKEKKQKSVEINDEQNDETDKLN
;
A
#
# COMPACT_ATOMS: atom_id res chain seq x y z
N MET A 1 -29.47 -31.37 -5.61
CA MET A 1 -29.15 -30.14 -4.87
C MET A 1 -27.81 -30.34 -4.19
N THR A 2 -26.74 -29.72 -4.70
CA THR A 2 -25.42 -29.72 -4.06
C THR A 2 -25.39 -28.65 -2.97
N PRO A 3 -24.94 -28.96 -1.74
CA PRO A 3 -24.81 -27.94 -0.71
C PRO A 3 -23.67 -27.00 -1.10
N ARG A 4 -23.97 -25.70 -1.24
CA ARG A 4 -22.95 -24.65 -1.32
C ARG A 4 -22.40 -24.45 0.08
N LEU A 5 -21.19 -24.94 0.31
CA LEU A 5 -20.42 -24.70 1.50
C LEU A 5 -20.11 -23.20 1.59
N ILE A 6 -20.87 -22.45 2.39
CA ILE A 6 -20.51 -21.08 2.74
C ILE A 6 -19.50 -21.18 3.88
N LEU A 7 -18.22 -21.21 3.54
CA LEU A 7 -17.14 -20.98 4.49
C LEU A 7 -17.22 -19.52 4.92
N LEU A 8 -17.88 -19.26 6.06
CA LEU A 8 -17.73 -18.03 6.82
C LEU A 8 -16.37 -18.08 7.55
N THR A 9 -15.28 -18.10 6.79
CA THR A 9 -13.99 -17.73 7.36
C THR A 9 -14.07 -16.25 7.67
N VAL A 10 -14.13 -15.90 8.95
CA VAL A 10 -13.90 -14.54 9.41
C VAL A 10 -12.44 -14.22 9.08
N MET A 11 -12.21 -13.71 7.87
CA MET A 11 -10.88 -13.27 7.48
C MET A 11 -10.53 -12.06 8.34
N LEU A 12 -9.48 -12.17 9.13
CA LEU A 12 -8.87 -10.99 9.75
C LEU A 12 -8.22 -10.17 8.63
N VAL A 13 -9.00 -9.27 8.04
CA VAL A 13 -8.56 -8.43 6.91
C VAL A 13 -7.51 -7.42 7.36
N TYR A 14 -7.58 -6.97 8.61
CA TYR A 14 -6.68 -5.95 9.14
C TYR A 14 -6.53 -6.03 10.66
N ARG A 15 -5.28 -5.92 11.13
CA ARG A 15 -4.95 -5.71 12.54
C ARG A 15 -3.93 -4.59 12.63
N HIS A 16 -4.33 -3.47 13.22
CA HIS A 16 -3.40 -2.40 13.52
C HIS A 16 -2.74 -2.64 14.88
N VAL A 17 -1.42 -2.48 14.95
CA VAL A 17 -0.64 -2.65 16.20
C VAL A 17 -0.20 -1.32 16.82
N GLY A 18 -0.42 -0.20 16.11
CA GLY A 18 0.04 1.12 16.54
C GLY A 18 -0.88 1.83 17.53
N PHE A 19 -2.19 1.55 17.50
CA PHE A 19 -3.19 2.20 18.36
C PHE A 19 -3.65 1.25 19.47
N LYS A 20 -2.74 0.87 20.37
CA LYS A 20 -3.05 -0.13 21.41
C LYS A 20 -4.15 0.29 22.39
N ASN A 21 -4.36 1.60 22.55
CA ASN A 21 -5.33 2.17 23.48
C ASN A 21 -6.59 2.69 22.77
N GLU A 22 -6.73 2.51 21.46
CA GLU A 22 -7.89 2.98 20.70
C GLU A 22 -8.51 1.85 19.89
N SER A 23 -9.83 1.87 19.77
CA SER A 23 -10.55 0.92 18.93
C SER A 23 -10.39 1.32 17.47
N THR A 24 -9.60 0.55 16.72
CA THR A 24 -9.55 0.67 15.25
C THR A 24 -10.56 -0.29 14.64
N ILE A 25 -11.46 0.23 13.82
CA ILE A 25 -12.38 -0.56 13.00
C ILE A 25 -12.06 -0.39 11.52
N VAL A 26 -12.27 -1.43 10.73
CA VAL A 26 -12.19 -1.32 9.27
C VAL A 26 -13.42 -0.57 8.79
N LEU A 27 -13.21 0.57 8.13
CA LEU A 27 -14.30 1.38 7.60
C LEU A 27 -14.94 0.75 6.36
N ALA A 28 -14.11 0.32 5.41
CA ALA A 28 -14.56 -0.25 4.15
C ALA A 28 -13.46 -1.10 3.50
N TYR A 29 -13.85 -1.99 2.59
CA TYR A 29 -12.94 -2.78 1.77
C TYR A 29 -13.34 -2.69 0.29
N LEU A 30 -12.35 -2.69 -0.60
CA LEU A 30 -12.53 -2.80 -2.04
C LEU A 30 -11.82 -4.07 -2.51
N VAL A 31 -12.57 -5.01 -3.06
CA VAL A 31 -12.02 -6.22 -3.68
C VAL A 31 -12.17 -6.09 -5.19
N HIS A 32 -11.06 -6.24 -5.90
CA HIS A 32 -11.01 -6.07 -7.35
C HIS A 32 -9.82 -6.83 -7.93
N GLU A 33 -9.93 -7.30 -9.16
CA GLU A 33 -8.88 -8.07 -9.85
C GLU A 33 -7.77 -7.16 -10.39
N THR A 34 -8.11 -5.93 -10.79
CA THR A 34 -7.18 -4.97 -11.39
C THR A 34 -7.31 -3.58 -10.78
N LYS A 35 -6.18 -2.91 -10.56
CA LYS A 35 -6.09 -1.57 -9.95
C LYS A 35 -6.45 -0.44 -10.91
N ARG A 36 -7.71 -0.42 -11.36
CA ARG A 36 -8.23 0.59 -12.29
C ARG A 36 -8.66 1.84 -11.52
N LEU A 37 -8.28 3.01 -12.03
CA LEU A 37 -8.69 4.31 -11.49
C LEU A 37 -10.22 4.42 -11.39
N THR A 38 -10.96 3.96 -12.40
CA THR A 38 -12.42 4.01 -12.43
C THR A 38 -13.06 3.24 -11.27
N SER A 39 -12.52 2.07 -10.94
CA SER A 39 -12.98 1.27 -9.78
C SER A 39 -12.72 2.00 -8.47
N HIS A 40 -11.56 2.65 -8.34
CA HIS A 40 -11.25 3.47 -7.17
C HIS A 40 -12.17 4.70 -7.07
N ILE A 41 -12.44 5.41 -8.17
CA ILE A 41 -13.37 6.55 -8.17
C ILE A 41 -14.77 6.12 -7.71
N GLN A 42 -15.28 4.99 -8.22
CA GLN A 42 -16.59 4.48 -7.79
C GLN A 42 -16.62 4.16 -6.30
N PHE A 43 -15.57 3.51 -5.78
CA PHE A 43 -15.45 3.23 -4.36
C PHE A 43 -15.42 4.50 -3.50
N VAL A 44 -14.64 5.51 -3.91
CA VAL A 44 -14.52 6.76 -3.17
C VAL A 44 -15.80 7.58 -3.23
N ARG A 45 -16.54 7.57 -4.34
CA ARG A 45 -17.88 8.18 -4.42
C ARG A 45 -18.86 7.51 -3.46
N TRP A 46 -18.88 6.17 -3.45
CA TRP A 46 -19.68 5.42 -2.47
C TRP A 46 -19.31 5.78 -1.02
N LEU A 47 -18.01 5.97 -0.74
CA LEU A 47 -17.54 6.39 0.58
C LEU A 47 -18.06 7.79 0.95
N LYS A 48 -18.05 8.74 0.00
CA LYS A 48 -18.60 10.08 0.18
C LYS A 48 -20.09 10.06 0.53
N ASP A 49 -20.85 9.24 -0.18
CA ASP A 49 -22.29 9.12 0.01
C ASP A 49 -22.62 8.44 1.35
N THR A 50 -21.79 7.48 1.78
CA THR A 50 -21.98 6.70 3.01
C THR A 50 -21.46 7.43 4.25
N CYS A 51 -20.42 8.24 4.10
CA CYS A 51 -19.73 8.93 5.19
C CYS A 51 -19.59 10.43 4.86
N PRO A 52 -20.66 11.24 5.02
CA PRO A 52 -20.66 12.63 4.59
C PRO A 52 -19.64 13.51 5.33
N LEU A 53 -19.27 13.14 6.56
CA LEU A 53 -18.28 13.87 7.38
C LEU A 53 -16.83 13.42 7.12
N PHE A 54 -16.60 12.57 6.11
CA PHE A 54 -15.28 11.99 5.85
C PHE A 54 -14.24 13.07 5.55
N GLU A 55 -14.54 14.04 4.69
CA GLU A 55 -13.58 15.06 4.26
C GLU A 55 -13.14 16.00 5.41
N GLU A 56 -14.05 16.31 6.33
CA GLU A 56 -13.79 17.28 7.42
C GLU A 56 -13.03 16.69 8.62
N LYS A 57 -13.16 15.38 8.85
CA LYS A 57 -12.70 14.73 10.08
C LYS A 57 -11.54 13.77 9.86
N THR A 58 -11.11 13.58 8.62
CA THR A 58 -10.12 12.54 8.31
C THR A 58 -8.90 13.11 7.59
N VAL A 59 -7.80 12.40 7.74
CA VAL A 59 -6.60 12.57 6.92
C VAL A 59 -6.39 11.24 6.21
N LEU A 60 -6.22 11.28 4.90
CA LEU A 60 -5.95 10.08 4.13
C LEU A 60 -4.47 9.73 4.23
N VAL A 61 -4.16 8.51 4.68
CA VAL A 61 -2.79 7.99 4.72
C VAL A 61 -2.68 6.79 3.79
N THR A 62 -1.93 6.89 2.69
CA THR A 62 -1.83 5.83 1.66
C THR A 62 -0.39 5.35 1.45
N ASP A 63 -0.20 4.25 0.73
CA ASP A 63 1.11 3.73 0.31
C ASP A 63 1.64 4.34 -1.00
N ASN A 64 1.04 5.46 -1.45
CA ASN A 64 1.29 6.12 -2.73
C ASN A 64 0.88 5.33 -3.98
N GLU A 65 -0.16 4.51 -3.89
CA GLU A 65 -0.84 4.04 -5.09
C GLU A 65 -1.48 5.22 -5.85
N GLN A 66 -0.89 5.58 -7.00
CA GLN A 66 -1.26 6.77 -7.77
C GLN A 66 -2.73 6.81 -8.17
N ALA A 67 -3.30 5.68 -8.62
CA ALA A 67 -4.70 5.61 -9.01
C ALA A 67 -5.64 5.88 -7.82
N PHE A 68 -5.28 5.38 -6.64
CA PHE A 68 -6.07 5.57 -5.43
C PHE A 68 -5.96 7.01 -4.90
N GLU A 69 -4.77 7.60 -4.86
CA GLU A 69 -4.63 9.01 -4.49
C GLU A 69 -5.40 9.94 -5.44
N THR A 70 -5.35 9.63 -6.75
CA THR A 70 -6.04 10.40 -7.79
C THR A 70 -7.56 10.34 -7.60
N SER A 71 -8.13 9.17 -7.30
CA SER A 71 -9.58 9.06 -7.04
C SER A 71 -10.01 9.87 -5.81
N PHE A 72 -9.19 9.91 -4.76
CA PHE A 72 -9.48 10.75 -3.59
C PHE A 72 -9.38 12.24 -3.92
N ARG A 73 -8.41 12.68 -4.72
CA ARG A 73 -8.31 14.09 -5.13
C ARG A 73 -9.50 14.52 -5.99
N GLU A 74 -10.03 13.62 -6.82
CA GLU A 74 -11.21 13.91 -7.65
C GLU A 74 -12.49 14.07 -6.80
N VAL A 75 -12.68 13.22 -5.79
CA VAL A 75 -13.93 13.17 -5.01
C VAL A 75 -13.90 14.07 -3.75
N PHE A 76 -12.72 14.22 -3.14
CA PHE A 76 -12.44 14.97 -1.92
C PHE A 76 -11.21 15.89 -2.11
N PRO A 77 -11.35 16.99 -2.86
CA PRO A 77 -10.23 17.85 -3.23
C PRO A 77 -9.59 18.58 -2.04
N ALA A 78 -10.30 18.77 -0.93
CA ALA A 78 -9.78 19.44 0.27
C ALA A 78 -9.15 18.46 1.27
N LEU A 79 -9.31 17.15 1.06
CA LEU A 79 -8.80 16.13 1.96
C LEU A 79 -7.27 16.07 1.94
N GLN A 80 -6.67 16.24 3.12
CA GLN A 80 -5.21 16.10 3.27
C GLN A 80 -4.78 14.66 3.00
N GLN A 81 -3.78 14.49 2.12
CA GLN A 81 -3.20 13.19 1.80
C GLN A 81 -1.75 13.11 2.28
N LEU A 82 -1.46 12.07 3.05
CA LEU A 82 -0.14 11.77 3.61
C LEU A 82 0.35 10.39 3.16
N ARG A 83 1.67 10.23 3.16
CA ARG A 83 2.32 8.94 2.91
C ARG A 83 2.41 8.12 4.18
N CYS A 84 2.05 6.84 4.09
CA CYS A 84 2.21 5.87 5.15
C CYS A 84 3.69 5.68 5.50
N TRP A 85 4.07 6.04 6.73
CA TRP A 85 5.44 5.92 7.23
C TRP A 85 5.97 4.48 7.15
N ASN A 86 5.12 3.48 7.42
CA ASN A 86 5.52 2.08 7.37
C ASN A 86 5.89 1.63 5.95
N HIS A 87 5.17 2.11 4.93
CA HIS A 87 5.51 1.83 3.54
C HIS A 87 6.78 2.56 3.12
N LEU A 88 6.93 3.83 3.55
CA LEU A 88 8.13 4.61 3.29
C LEU A 88 9.38 3.96 3.88
N SER A 89 9.34 3.59 5.16
CA SER A 89 10.49 2.99 5.87
C SER A 89 10.90 1.64 5.24
N LYS A 90 9.91 0.81 4.88
CA LYS A 90 10.15 -0.45 4.15
C LYS A 90 10.80 -0.20 2.79
N ASN A 91 10.31 0.80 2.04
CA ASN A 91 10.88 1.15 0.74
C ASN A 91 12.32 1.64 0.84
N ILE A 92 12.62 2.51 1.82
CA ILE A 92 13.99 2.98 2.09
C ILE A 92 14.90 1.80 2.45
N ARG A 93 14.47 0.91 3.35
CA ARG A 93 15.25 -0.27 3.73
C ARG A 93 15.54 -1.18 2.54
N ARG A 94 14.54 -1.42 1.68
CA ARG A 94 14.68 -2.23 0.47
C ARG A 94 15.68 -1.61 -0.52
N ARG A 95 15.64 -0.28 -0.70
CA ARG A 95 16.60 0.43 -1.56
C ARG A 95 18.04 0.28 -1.07
N LYS A 96 18.28 0.54 0.22
CA LYS A 96 19.61 0.36 0.83
C LYS A 96 20.15 -1.07 0.68
N LEU A 97 19.27 -2.08 0.78
CA LEU A 97 19.67 -3.48 0.58
C LEU A 97 20.04 -3.79 -0.88
N LYS A 98 19.33 -3.19 -1.85
CA LYS A 98 19.67 -3.33 -3.27
C LYS A 98 21.01 -2.67 -3.59
N GLU A 99 21.24 -1.46 -3.09
CA GLU A 99 22.52 -0.74 -3.26
C GLU A 99 23.70 -1.55 -2.70
N LYS A 100 23.55 -2.13 -1.50
CA LYS A 100 24.58 -3.01 -0.92
C LYS A 100 24.87 -4.24 -1.78
N LYS A 101 23.82 -4.87 -2.33
CA LYS A 101 23.98 -6.04 -3.22
C LYS A 101 24.68 -5.68 -4.52
N GLN A 102 24.33 -4.53 -5.12
CA GLN A 102 24.93 -4.10 -6.38
C GLN A 102 26.42 -3.80 -6.19
N LYS A 103 26.77 -3.09 -5.11
CA LYS A 103 28.18 -2.82 -4.77
C LYS A 103 29.00 -4.09 -4.51
N SER A 104 28.40 -5.13 -3.91
CA SER A 104 29.09 -6.42 -3.73
C SER A 104 29.29 -7.19 -5.03
N VAL A 105 28.40 -7.02 -6.03
CA VAL A 105 28.56 -7.64 -7.34
C VAL A 105 29.68 -6.94 -8.11
N GLU A 106 29.71 -5.61 -8.11
CA GLU A 106 30.77 -4.82 -8.75
C GLU A 106 32.16 -5.17 -8.21
N ILE A 107 32.31 -5.30 -6.88
CA ILE A 107 33.60 -5.69 -6.26
C ILE A 107 34.02 -7.11 -6.68
N ASN A 108 33.08 -8.05 -6.77
CA ASN A 108 33.39 -9.42 -7.17
C ASN A 108 33.77 -9.51 -8.65
N ASP A 109 33.12 -8.72 -9.51
CA ASP A 109 33.41 -8.68 -10.95
C ASP A 109 34.79 -8.04 -11.21
N GLU A 110 35.15 -6.97 -10.48
CA GLU A 110 36.49 -6.35 -10.54
C GLU A 110 37.59 -7.32 -10.09
N GLN A 111 37.36 -8.09 -9.01
CA GLN A 111 38.33 -9.08 -8.52
C GLN A 111 38.52 -10.24 -9.48
N ASN A 112 37.45 -10.70 -10.13
CA ASN A 112 37.53 -11.77 -11.13
C ASN A 112 38.30 -11.31 -12.39
N ASP A 113 38.07 -10.08 -12.86
CA ASP A 113 38.74 -9.51 -14.02
C ASP A 113 40.23 -9.20 -13.77
N GLU A 114 40.64 -8.95 -12.52
CA GLU A 114 42.05 -8.88 -12.14
C GLU A 114 42.73 -10.25 -12.09
N THR A 115 42.06 -11.30 -11.57
CA THR A 115 42.63 -12.66 -11.55
C THR A 115 42.75 -13.29 -12.94
N ASP A 116 41.86 -12.96 -13.88
CA ASP A 116 41.94 -13.45 -15.27
C ASP A 116 43.07 -12.79 -16.07
N LYS A 117 43.56 -11.61 -15.67
CA LYS A 117 44.72 -10.93 -16.31
C LYS A 117 46.08 -11.43 -15.82
N LEU A 118 46.10 -12.23 -14.75
CA LEU A 118 47.31 -12.77 -14.13
C LEU A 118 47.61 -14.23 -14.54
N ASN A 119 46.74 -14.85 -15.34
CA ASN A 119 46.90 -16.17 -15.95
C ASN A 119 47.12 -16.07 -17.47
#